data_AF-A0A6B3N0A0-F1
#
_entry.id   AF-A0A6B3N0A0-F1
#
_cell.length_a   1.000
_cell.length_b   1.000
_cell.length_c   1.000
_cell.angle_alpha   90.00
_cell.angle_beta   90.00
_cell.angle_gamma   90.00
#
_symmetry.space_group_name_H-M   'P 1'
#
loop_
_entity.id
_entity.type
_entity.pdbx_description
1 polymer ?
#
loop_
_entity_poly.entity_id
_entity_poly.type
_entity_poly.pdbx_seq_one_letter_code
_entity_poly.pdbx_strand_id
1 'polypeptide(L)' 'MKSLYIPLVLLALKDWQSHRLYLALDTTVLWNRYCMIHLSVVCCGRAVPFLWRVLEHNSAAVAFDTYRPLLRQSQWL' A
#
# COMPACT_ATOMS: atom_id res chain seq x y z
N MET A 1 6.01 10.32 8.16
CA MET A 1 4.78 9.57 8.53
C MET A 1 4.67 8.16 7.92
N LYS A 2 5.63 7.66 7.11
CA LYS A 2 5.64 6.23 6.69
C LYS A 2 6.24 5.29 7.75
N SER A 3 7.06 5.83 8.64
CA SER A 3 7.89 5.04 9.58
C SER A 3 7.12 4.36 10.70
N LEU A 4 5.87 4.73 10.97
CA LEU A 4 5.10 4.14 12.08
C LEU A 4 4.38 2.85 11.67
N TYR A 5 3.81 2.84 10.45
CA TYR A 5 3.04 1.71 9.94
C TYR A 5 3.91 0.55 9.48
N ILE A 6 5.10 0.83 8.95
CA ILE A 6 6.04 -0.20 8.51
C ILE A 6 6.42 -1.16 9.66
N PRO A 7 6.93 -0.70 10.82
CA PRO A 7 7.23 -1.58 11.94
C PRO A 7 6.01 -2.33 12.48
N LEU A 8 4.83 -1.70 12.48
CA LEU A 8 3.58 -2.35 12.90
C LEU A 8 3.20 -3.51 11.97
N VAL A 9 3.32 -3.31 10.66
CA VAL A 9 3.06 -4.36 9.68
C VAL A 9 4.09 -5.48 9.80
N LEU A 10 5.37 -5.17 9.96
CA LEU A 10 6.40 -6.20 10.18
C LEU A 10 6.18 -6.98 11.46
N LEU A 11 5.77 -6.31 12.54
CA LEU A 11 5.43 -6.98 13.79
C LEU A 11 4.23 -7.92 13.61
N ALA A 12 3.19 -7.48 12.89
CA ALA A 12 2.03 -8.31 12.58
C ALA A 12 2.38 -9.51 11.67
N LEU A 13 3.42 -9.37 10.84
CA LEU A 13 3.93 -10.43 9.97
C LEU A 13 4.95 -11.36 10.62
N LYS A 14 5.52 -10.99 11.77
CA LYS A 14 6.59 -11.74 12.44
C LYS A 14 6.21 -13.21 12.68
N ASP A 15 4.97 -13.46 13.08
CA ASP A 15 4.46 -14.80 13.40
C ASP A 15 3.62 -15.39 12.24
N TRP A 16 3.75 -14.85 11.02
CA TRP A 16 3.02 -15.33 9.87
C TRP A 16 3.56 -16.68 9.39
N GLN A 17 2.88 -17.76 9.75
CA GLN A 17 3.31 -19.14 9.46
C GLN A 17 2.95 -19.61 8.05
N SER A 18 2.11 -18.87 7.32
CA SER A 18 1.69 -19.23 5.97
C SER A 18 2.75 -18.83 4.94
N HIS A 19 2.97 -19.70 3.95
CA HIS A 19 3.93 -19.46 2.85
C HIS A 19 3.48 -18.35 1.88
N ARG A 20 2.27 -17.82 2.03
CA ARG A 20 1.72 -16.81 1.12
C ARG A 20 1.27 -15.58 1.90
N LEU A 21 1.76 -14.44 1.44
CA LEU A 21 1.29 -13.13 1.81
C LEU A 21 0.49 -12.55 0.65
N TYR A 22 -0.67 -11.95 0.94
CA TYR A 22 -1.48 -11.27 -0.05
C TYR A 22 -1.30 -9.76 0.08
N LEU A 23 -1.06 -9.10 -1.04
CA LEU A 23 -0.95 -7.64 -1.15
C LEU A 23 -2.11 -7.10 -2.00
N ALA A 24 -2.67 -5.99 -1.57
CA ALA A 24 -3.66 -5.22 -2.33
C ALA A 24 -3.05 -3.87 -2.73
N LEU A 25 -3.19 -3.52 -4.00
CA LEU A 25 -2.85 -2.22 -4.56
C LEU A 25 -4.16 -1.53 -4.93
N ASP A 26 -4.48 -0.45 -4.24
CA ASP A 26 -5.68 0.32 -4.53
C ASP A 26 -5.37 1.79 -4.79
N THR A 27 -6.29 2.42 -5.52
CA THR A 27 -6.25 3.83 -5.91
C THR A 27 -7.58 4.47 -5.55
N THR A 28 -7.55 5.58 -4.83
CA THR A 28 -8.75 6.32 -4.46
C THR A 28 -8.58 7.81 -4.71
N VAL A 29 -9.65 8.49 -5.11
CA VAL A 29 -9.68 9.94 -5.30
C VAL A 29 -10.22 10.59 -4.03
N LEU A 30 -9.45 11.53 -3.50
CA LEU A 30 -9.77 12.34 -2.33
C LEU A 30 -10.08 13.76 -2.77
N TRP A 31 -11.20 14.29 -2.25
CA TRP A 31 -11.67 15.66 -2.51
C TRP A 31 -11.74 16.04 -3.99
N ASN A 32 -11.95 15.04 -4.87
CA ASN A 32 -11.99 15.19 -6.33
C ASN A 32 -10.74 15.85 -6.95
N ARG A 33 -9.61 15.84 -6.23
CA ARG A 33 -8.39 16.56 -6.62
C ARG A 33 -7.11 15.75 -6.43
N TYR A 34 -7.09 14.86 -5.45
CA TYR A 34 -5.91 14.09 -5.12
C TYR A 34 -6.15 12.61 -5.35
N CYS A 35 -5.26 11.94 -6.07
CA CYS A 35 -5.25 10.50 -6.17
C CYS A 35 -4.29 9.95 -5.12
N MET A 36 -4.83 9.16 -4.19
CA MET A 36 -4.04 8.37 -3.26
C MET A 36 -3.88 6.96 -3.82
N ILE A 37 -2.63 6.54 -3.96
CA ILE A 37 -2.23 5.18 -4.29
C ILE A 37 -1.70 4.57 -2.99
N HIS A 38 -2.22 3.42 -2.58
CA HIS A 38 -1.70 2.72 -1.42
C HIS A 38 -1.51 1.22 -1.66
N LEU A 39 -0.54 0.66 -0.95
CA LEU A 39 -0.27 -0.76 -0.90
C LEU A 39 -0.58 -1.25 0.52
N SER A 40 -1.33 -2.33 0.57
CA SER A 40 -1.89 -2.89 1.79
C SER A 40 -1.51 -4.37 1.90
N VAL A 41 -1.25 -4.81 3.12
CA VAL A 41 -1.20 -6.23 3.43
C VAL A 41 -2.61 -6.70 3.73
N VAL A 42 -3.03 -7.81 3.12
CA VAL A 42 -4.33 -8.43 3.43
C VAL A 42 -4.13 -9.45 4.55
N CYS A 43 -4.62 -9.12 5.75
CA CYS A 43 -4.57 -9.99 6.92
C CYS A 43 -5.93 -10.01 7.62
N CYS A 44 -6.35 -11.20 8.07
CA CYS A 44 -7.61 -11.39 8.80
C CYS A 44 -8.84 -10.77 8.09
N GLY A 45 -8.89 -10.84 6.75
CA GLY A 45 -9.98 -10.25 5.95
C GLY A 45 -9.96 -8.72 5.83
N ARG A 46 -8.88 -8.05 6.28
CA ARG A 46 -8.72 -6.59 6.20
C ARG A 46 -7.49 -6.22 5.37
N ALA A 47 -7.61 -5.16 4.59
CA ALA A 47 -6.48 -4.52 3.93
C ALA A 47 -5.89 -3.45 4.86
N VAL A 48 -4.66 -3.68 5.33
CA VAL A 48 -3.94 -2.75 6.21
C VAL A 48 -2.90 -1.98 5.38
N PRO A 49 -3.11 -0.69 5.10
CA PRO A 49 -2.20 0.10 4.29
C PRO A 49 -0.89 0.38 5.03
N PHE A 50 0.24 0.19 4.34
CA PHE A 50 1.58 0.39 4.92
C PHE A 50 2.49 1.27 4.06
N LEU A 51 2.22 1.37 2.76
CA LEU A 51 2.85 2.32 1.86
C LEU A 51 1.79 3.12 1.11
N TRP A 52 2.04 4.41 0.92
CA TRP A 52 1.19 5.25 0.10
C TRP A 52 1.96 6.38 -0.57
N ARG A 53 1.35 6.90 -1.63
CA ARG A 53 1.75 8.09 -2.36
C ARG A 53 0.49 8.86 -2.74
N VAL A 54 0.54 10.17 -2.61
CA VAL A 54 -0.55 11.07 -3.02
C VAL A 54 -0.04 11.92 -4.18
N LEU A 55 -0.88 12.07 -5.19
CA LEU A 55 -0.63 12.87 -6.39
C LEU A 55 -1.75 13.90 -6.51
N GLU A 56 -1.47 15.09 -7.02
CA GLU A 56 -2.52 15.97 -7.51
C GLU A 56 -3.01 15.42 -8.86
N HIS A 57 -4.15 14.74 -8.83
CA HIS A 57 -4.76 14.05 -9.96
C HIS A 57 -6.22 13.76 -9.62
N ASN A 58 -7.14 14.04 -10.55
CA ASN A 58 -8.59 13.91 -10.36
C ASN A 58 -9.16 12.53 -10.74
N SER A 59 -8.30 11.57 -11.12
CA SER A 59 -8.70 10.23 -11.51
C SER A 59 -8.02 9.17 -10.65
N ALA A 60 -8.74 8.08 -10.37
CA ALA A 60 -8.19 6.89 -9.72
C ALA A 60 -7.34 6.06 -10.70
N ALA A 61 -7.55 6.21 -12.01
CA ALA A 61 -6.78 5.48 -13.01
C ALA A 61 -5.36 6.09 -13.12
N VAL A 62 -4.35 5.30 -12.78
CA VAL A 62 -2.94 5.74 -12.79
C VAL A 62 -2.10 4.79 -13.63
N ALA A 63 -1.14 5.36 -14.37
CA ALA A 63 -0.18 4.58 -15.15
C ALA A 63 0.75 3.76 -14.25
N PHE A 64 1.28 2.66 -14.78
CA PHE A 64 2.21 1.78 -14.07
C PHE A 64 3.42 2.52 -13.49
N ASP A 65 4.03 3.41 -14.26
CA ASP A 65 5.20 4.18 -13.84
C ASP A 65 4.95 5.04 -12.59
N THR A 66 3.69 5.41 -12.36
CA THR A 66 3.27 6.21 -11.21
C THR A 66 3.38 5.43 -9.90
N TYR A 67 2.98 4.14 -9.89
CA TYR A 67 2.99 3.28 -8.70
C TYR A 67 4.14 2.27 -8.66
N ARG A 68 4.89 2.09 -9.75
CA ARG A 68 6.10 1.24 -9.80
C ARG A 68 7.10 1.52 -8.67
N PRO A 69 7.40 2.79 -8.29
CA PRO A 69 8.30 3.04 -7.17
C PRO A 69 7.77 2.52 -5.84
N LEU A 70 6.45 2.49 -5.67
CA LEU A 70 5.77 2.01 -4.47
C LEU A 70 5.88 0.48 -4.35
N LEU A 71 5.78 -0.23 -5.48
CA LEU A 71 6.04 -1.67 -5.56
C LEU A 71 7.53 -2.00 -5.34
N ARG A 72 8.45 -1.20 -5.88
CA ARG A 72 9.89 -1.39 -5.58
C ARG A 72 10.19 -1.18 -4.09
N GLN A 73 9.51 -0.23 -3.48
CA GLN A 73 9.56 -0.01 -2.04
C GLN A 73 8.97 -1.15 -1.22
N SER A 74 8.28 -2.14 -1.78
CA SER A 74 7.76 -3.29 -1.02
C SER A 74 8.54 -4.58 -1.25
N GLN A 75 9.63 -4.55 -2.01
CA GLN A 75 10.42 -5.76 -2.36
C GLN A 75 11.14 -6.42 -1.16
N TRP A 76 11.14 -5.77 0.00
CA TRP A 76 11.77 -6.26 1.22
C TRP A 76 10.79 -6.95 2.19
N LEU A 77 9.49 -6.96 1.85
CA LEU A 77 8.47 -7.81 2.47
C LEU A 77 8.54 -9.23 1.89
#